data_AF-A0A2A5EVC9-F1
#
_entry.id   AF-A0A2A5EVC9-F1
#
_cell.length_a   1.000
_cell.length_b   1.000
_cell.length_c   1.000
_cell.angle_alpha   90.00
_cell.angle_beta   90.00
_cell.angle_gamma   90.00
#
_symmetry.space_group_name_H-M   'P 1'
#
loop_
_entity.id
_entity.type
_entity.pdbx_description
1 polymer ?
#
loop_
_entity_poly.entity_id
_entity_poly.type
_entity_poly.pdbx_seq_one_letter_code
_entity_poly.pdbx_strand_id
1 'polypeptide(L)'
;MATSLETKDLRALRRVMGQELRTLRRQRKMTLDQLSRKVGLRARQLDLYELGRSAITLEHFVRIKWALSEKHVVLKQSVGLVFGRRR
;
A
#
# COMPACT_ATOMS: atom_id res chain seq x y z
N MET A 1 28.44 -3.51 1.11
CA MET A 1 27.69 -4.78 1.13
C MET A 1 26.73 -4.74 2.30
N ALA A 2 25.44 -4.52 2.07
CA ALA A 2 24.43 -4.50 3.13
C ALA A 2 24.37 -5.88 3.80
N THR A 3 24.56 -5.91 5.11
CA THR A 3 24.78 -7.14 5.87
C THR A 3 23.46 -7.89 6.10
N SER A 4 23.53 -9.22 6.15
CA SER A 4 22.41 -10.16 6.31
C SER A 4 21.41 -9.79 7.43
N LEU A 5 21.85 -9.07 8.46
CA LEU A 5 21.02 -8.59 9.57
C LEU A 5 20.04 -7.50 9.11
N GLU A 6 20.48 -6.49 8.34
CA GLU A 6 19.61 -5.42 7.81
C GLU A 6 18.47 -5.99 6.95
N THR A 7 18.76 -7.03 6.16
CA THR A 7 17.75 -7.62 5.25
C THR A 7 16.67 -8.42 5.99
N LYS A 8 17.02 -9.06 7.11
CA LYS A 8 16.05 -9.78 7.95
C LYS A 8 15.09 -8.80 8.62
N ASP A 9 15.62 -7.69 9.10
CA ASP A 9 14.84 -6.64 9.76
C ASP A 9 13.87 -5.97 8.77
N LEU A 10 14.32 -5.70 7.54
CA LEU A 10 13.46 -5.19 6.46
C LEU A 10 12.32 -6.16 6.11
N ARG A 11 12.58 -7.48 6.13
CA ARG A 11 11.54 -8.49 5.88
C ARG A 11 10.54 -8.57 7.03
N ALA A 12 10.99 -8.44 8.27
CA ALA A 12 10.13 -8.38 9.45
C ALA A 12 9.24 -7.13 9.41
N LEU A 13 9.83 -5.95 9.17
CA LEU A 13 9.10 -4.69 9.04
C LEU A 13 8.02 -4.77 7.95
N ARG A 14 8.35 -5.34 6.79
CA ARG A 14 7.40 -5.55 5.69
C ARG A 14 6.20 -6.39 6.08
N ARG A 15 6.40 -7.44 6.90
CA ARG A 15 5.31 -8.28 7.41
C ARG A 15 4.43 -7.51 8.38
N VAL A 16 5.02 -6.75 9.30
CA VAL A 16 4.28 -5.92 10.26
C VAL A 16 3.41 -4.90 9.52
N MET A 17 3.98 -4.15 8.58
CA MET A 17 3.23 -3.19 7.76
C MET A 17 2.10 -3.87 6.97
N GLY A 18 2.38 -5.01 6.33
CA GLY A 18 1.37 -5.77 5.58
C GLY A 18 0.21 -6.25 6.46
N GLN A 19 0.51 -6.75 7.66
CA GLN A 19 -0.50 -7.16 8.63
C GLN A 19 -1.35 -5.99 9.11
N GLU A 20 -0.75 -4.82 9.35
CA GLU A 20 -1.51 -3.62 9.72
C GLU A 20 -2.50 -3.21 8.63
N LEU A 21 -2.06 -3.20 7.36
CA LEU A 21 -2.93 -2.91 6.21
C LEU A 21 -4.10 -3.91 6.12
N ARG A 22 -3.81 -5.21 6.31
CA ARG A 22 -4.83 -6.26 6.31
C ARG A 22 -5.84 -6.09 7.43
N THR A 23 -5.38 -5.78 8.63
CA THR A 23 -6.22 -5.54 9.80
C THR A 23 -7.15 -4.36 9.56
N LEU A 24 -6.61 -3.23 9.10
CA LEU A 24 -7.40 -2.05 8.76
C LEU A 24 -8.43 -2.34 7.66
N ARG A 25 -8.03 -3.01 6.58
CA ARG A 25 -8.95 -3.40 5.51
C ARG A 25 -10.12 -4.25 6.03
N ARG A 26 -9.82 -5.22 6.92
CA ARG A 26 -10.84 -6.08 7.53
C ARG A 26 -11.75 -5.34 8.50
N GLN A 27 -11.22 -4.42 9.31
CA GLN A 27 -12.02 -3.54 10.16
C GLN A 27 -13.00 -2.69 9.35
N ARG A 28 -12.60 -2.28 8.13
CA ARG A 28 -13.46 -1.59 7.15
C ARG A 28 -14.39 -2.52 6.36
N LYS A 29 -14.43 -3.82 6.68
CA LYS A 29 -15.20 -4.86 5.96
C LYS A 29 -14.99 -4.84 4.45
N MET A 30 -13.79 -4.47 4.01
CA MET A 30 -13.47 -4.30 2.59
C MET A 30 -12.79 -5.54 2.03
N THR A 31 -13.23 -6.01 0.87
CA THR A 31 -12.57 -7.10 0.13
C THR A 31 -11.30 -6.59 -0.55
N LEU A 32 -10.41 -7.50 -0.94
CA LEU A 32 -9.23 -7.13 -1.74
C LEU A 32 -9.65 -6.52 -3.08
N ASP A 33 -10.70 -7.02 -3.72
CA ASP A 33 -11.21 -6.49 -4.99
C ASP A 33 -11.74 -5.06 -4.84
N GLN A 34 -12.50 -4.76 -3.78
CA GLN A 34 -12.96 -3.40 -3.50
C GLN A 34 -11.79 -2.44 -3.28
N LEU A 35 -10.79 -2.86 -2.48
CA LEU A 35 -9.59 -2.04 -2.28
C LEU A 35 -8.84 -1.84 -3.60
N SER A 36 -8.68 -2.90 -4.39
CA SER A 36 -8.00 -2.89 -5.69
C SER A 36 -8.56 -1.84 -6.64
N ARG A 37 -9.89 -1.74 -6.74
CA ARG A 37 -10.60 -0.76 -7.56
C ARG A 37 -10.39 0.66 -7.02
N LYS A 38 -10.39 0.83 -5.70
CA LYS A 38 -10.23 2.14 -5.05
C LYS A 38 -8.82 2.70 -5.20
N VAL A 39 -7.80 1.84 -5.13
CA VAL A 39 -6.40 2.25 -5.23
C VAL A 39 -5.81 2.07 -6.62
N GLY A 40 -6.50 1.46 -7.59
CA GLY A 40 -5.98 1.20 -8.93
C GLY A 40 -4.81 0.22 -8.97
N LEU A 41 -4.81 -0.80 -8.11
CA LEU A 41 -3.81 -1.88 -8.07
C LEU A 41 -4.48 -3.23 -8.31
N ARG A 42 -3.72 -4.28 -8.62
CA ARG A 42 -4.29 -5.64 -8.75
C ARG A 42 -4.54 -6.26 -7.37
N ALA A 43 -5.66 -6.97 -7.18
CA ALA A 43 -5.97 -7.65 -5.92
C ALA A 43 -4.86 -8.62 -5.47
N ARG A 44 -4.26 -9.36 -6.41
CA ARG A 44 -3.10 -10.24 -6.16
C ARG A 44 -1.88 -9.47 -5.63
N GLN A 45 -1.65 -8.25 -6.11
CA GLN A 45 -0.54 -7.42 -5.64
C GLN A 45 -0.79 -6.92 -4.21
N LEU A 46 -2.03 -6.53 -3.90
CA LEU A 46 -2.44 -6.18 -2.53
C LEU A 46 -2.29 -7.37 -1.57
N ASP A 47 -2.65 -8.58 -1.99
CA ASP A 47 -2.45 -9.79 -1.19
C ASP A 47 -0.96 -10.03 -0.88
N LEU A 48 -0.07 -9.87 -1.87
CA LEU A 48 1.37 -9.97 -1.66
C LEU A 48 1.91 -8.89 -0.72
N TYR A 49 1.31 -7.70 -0.70
CA TYR A 49 1.64 -6.64 0.25
C TYR A 49 1.18 -7.00 1.67
N GLU A 50 -0.07 -7.44 1.82
CA GLU A 50 -0.63 -7.83 3.12
C GLU A 50 0.09 -9.02 3.76
N LEU A 51 0.58 -9.96 2.95
CA LEU A 51 1.36 -11.10 3.41
C LEU A 51 2.84 -10.76 3.66
N GLY A 52 3.25 -9.52 3.39
CA GLY A 52 4.64 -9.10 3.43
C GLY A 52 5.51 -10.00 2.55
N ARG A 53 5.03 -10.36 1.35
CA ARG A 53 5.73 -11.14 0.32
C ARG A 53 6.35 -10.27 -0.76
N SER A 54 5.81 -9.08 -1.00
CA SER A 54 6.37 -8.05 -1.88
C SER A 54 6.62 -6.75 -1.13
N ALA A 55 7.71 -6.04 -1.47
CA ALA A 55 7.96 -4.70 -0.97
C ALA A 55 6.87 -3.74 -1.46
N ILE A 56 6.45 -2.83 -0.59
CA ILE A 56 5.44 -1.81 -0.88
C ILE A 56 6.19 -0.52 -1.17
N THR A 57 5.91 0.11 -2.31
CA THR A 57 6.48 1.44 -2.60
C THR A 57 5.78 2.48 -1.72
N LEU A 58 6.46 3.60 -1.44
CA LEU A 58 5.87 4.69 -0.66
C LEU A 58 4.55 5.19 -1.28
N GLU A 59 4.51 5.33 -2.60
CA GLU A 59 3.31 5.74 -3.34
C GLU A 59 2.14 4.77 -3.10
N HIS A 60 2.37 3.46 -3.24
CA HIS A 60 1.33 2.45 -3.02
C HIS A 60 0.89 2.42 -1.55
N PHE A 61 1.83 2.54 -0.62
CA PHE A 61 1.52 2.56 0.81
C PHE A 61 0.61 3.73 1.17
N VAL A 62 0.93 4.94 0.69
CA VAL A 62 0.11 6.14 0.89
C VAL A 62 -1.27 5.97 0.26
N ARG A 63 -1.36 5.49 -0.99
CA ARG A 63 -2.64 5.24 -1.67
C ARG A 63 -3.51 4.25 -0.90
N ILE A 64 -2.94 3.16 -0.40
CA ILE A 64 -3.67 2.15 0.38
C ILE A 64 -4.12 2.72 1.72
N LYS A 65 -3.22 3.35 2.49
CA LYS A 65 -3.55 3.92 3.79
C LYS A 65 -4.63 5.00 3.66
N TRP A 66 -4.54 5.81 2.61
CA TRP A 66 -5.55 6.79 2.26
C TRP A 66 -6.90 6.14 1.97
N ALA A 67 -6.94 5.10 1.16
CA ALA A 67 -8.17 4.39 0.82
C ALA A 67 -8.85 3.73 2.04
N LEU A 68 -8.08 3.44 3.09
CA LEU A 68 -8.53 2.82 4.35
C LEU A 68 -8.83 3.83 5.48
N SER A 69 -8.42 5.08 5.35
CA SER A 69 -8.67 6.15 6.32
C SER A 69 -10.05 6.81 6.13
N GLU A 70 -10.70 7.20 7.22
CA GLU A 70 -11.92 8.04 7.22
C GLU A 70 -11.60 9.54 7.16
N LYS A 71 -10.41 9.94 7.63
CA LYS A 71 -9.98 11.35 7.65
C LYS A 71 -9.30 11.69 6.34
N HIS A 72 -10.04 12.36 5.47
CA HIS A 72 -9.53 12.96 4.24
C HIS A 72 -8.68 14.20 4.57
N VAL A 73 -7.35 14.12 4.50
CA VAL A 73 -6.50 15.32 4.38
C VAL A 73 -6.17 15.50 2.92
N VAL A 74 -7.10 16.09 2.17
CA VAL A 74 -7.04 16.38 0.73
C VAL A 74 -5.61 16.74 0.27
N LEU A 75 -4.85 15.79 -0.28
CA LEU A 75 -3.69 16.04 -1.14
C LEU A 75 -4.17 16.17 -2.59
N LYS A 76 -5.29 16.87 -2.81
CA LYS A 76 -5.60 17.38 -4.15
C LYS A 76 -4.70 18.58 -4.34
N GLN A 77 -3.50 18.38 -4.91
CA GLN A 77 -2.92 19.32 -5.88
C GLN A 77 -1.57 18.91 -6.51
N SER A 78 -0.88 17.85 -6.08
CA SER A 78 0.50 17.64 -6.59
C SER A 78 0.72 16.42 -7.51
N VAL A 79 -0.24 15.50 -7.66
CA VAL A 79 -0.05 14.31 -8.53
C VAL A 79 -0.46 14.56 -10.00
N GLY A 80 -0.84 15.80 -10.35
CA GLY A 80 -1.05 16.22 -11.75
C GLY A 80 0.24 16.47 -12.53
N LEU A 81 1.39 16.52 -11.86
CA LEU A 81 2.69 16.84 -12.47
C LEU A 81 3.54 15.61 -12.87
N VAL A 82 3.22 14.41 -12.37
CA VAL A 82 4.09 13.23 -12.56
C VAL A 82 3.64 12.33 -13.72
N PHE A 83 2.35 12.27 -14.04
CA PHE A 83 1.85 11.48 -15.16
C PHE A 83 1.38 12.40 -16.28
N GLY A 84 2.36 12.79 -17.12
CA GLY A 84 2.13 13.56 -18.33
C GLY A 84 1.01 12.95 -19.18
N ARG A 85 -0.03 13.75 -19.42
CA ARG A 85 -0.96 13.51 -20.53
C ARG A 85 -0.17 13.65 -21.81
N ARG A 86 0.25 12.54 -22.42
CA ARG A 86 0.54 12.56 -23.87
C ARG A 86 -0.81 12.75 -24.57
N ARG A 87 -0.95 13.90 -25.23
CA ARG A 87 -1.93 14.13 -26.28
C ARG A 87 -1.67 13.18 -27.44
#